data_AF-A0A258KWP7-F1
#
_entry.id   AF-A0A258KWP7-F1
#
_cell.length_a   1.000
_cell.length_b   1.000
_cell.length_c   1.000
_cell.angle_alpha   90.00
_cell.angle_beta   90.00
_cell.angle_gamma   90.00
#
_symmetry.space_group_name_H-M   'P 1'
#
loop_
_entity.id
_entity.type
_entity.pdbx_description
1 polymer ?
#
loop_
_entity_poly.entity_id
_entity_poly.type
_entity_poly.pdbx_seq_one_letter_code
_entity_poly.pdbx_strand_id
1 'polypeptide(L)' 'MSDGNAGKRLRSSGSYGKLDRDGFIHRSWMKSQGLPDDVFDGRPVIGICNTWSEITPCNAGLRDIAA' A
#
# COMPACT_ATOMS: atom_id res chain seq x y z
N MET A 1 0.32 -28.53 11.06
CA MET A 1 0.15 -27.18 11.60
C MET A 1 -0.86 -26.47 10.72
N SER A 2 -1.96 -25.98 11.31
CA SER A 2 -2.96 -25.17 10.60
C SER A 2 -2.44 -23.73 10.55
N ASP A 3 -1.98 -23.27 9.38
CA ASP A 3 -1.67 -21.86 9.16
C ASP A 3 -3.00 -21.10 8.98
N GLY A 4 -3.61 -20.76 10.12
CA GLY A 4 -4.91 -20.12 10.20
C GLY A 4 -4.87 -18.64 9.81
N ASN A 5 -5.22 -18.33 8.57
CA ASN A 5 -5.85 -17.05 8.24
C ASN A 5 -6.73 -17.15 6.98
N ALA A 6 -7.91 -17.75 7.15
CA ALA A 6 -9.00 -17.53 6.20
C ALA A 6 -9.51 -16.07 6.33
N GLY A 7 -9.16 -15.23 5.36
CA GLY A 7 -10.01 -14.11 4.90
C GLY A 7 -10.37 -12.99 5.89
N LYS A 8 -9.48 -12.55 6.79
CA LYS A 8 -9.74 -11.31 7.56
C LYS A 8 -9.67 -10.07 6.65
N ARG A 9 -10.73 -9.25 6.67
CA ARG A 9 -10.77 -7.94 5.99
C ARG A 9 -9.61 -7.06 6.48
N LEU A 10 -8.76 -6.63 5.56
CA LEU A 10 -7.61 -5.77 5.87
C LEU A 10 -8.06 -4.33 6.15
N ARG A 11 -7.26 -3.58 6.92
CA ARG A 11 -7.53 -2.15 7.16
C ARG A 11 -7.58 -1.33 5.86
N SER A 12 -6.77 -1.70 4.86
CA SER A 12 -6.75 -1.05 3.55
C SER A 12 -8.12 -1.08 2.84
N SER A 13 -8.94 -2.10 3.11
CA SER A 13 -10.32 -2.18 2.59
C SER A 13 -11.26 -1.11 3.17
N GLY A 14 -10.85 -0.37 4.21
CA GLY A 14 -11.56 0.80 4.73
C GLY A 14 -11.38 2.05 3.87
N SER A 15 -10.29 2.12 3.08
CA SER A 15 -10.02 3.21 2.14
C SER A 15 -10.32 2.79 0.71
N TYR A 16 -9.73 1.68 0.24
CA TYR A 16 -9.79 1.29 -1.17
C TYR A 16 -10.91 0.30 -1.51
N GLY A 17 -11.42 -0.44 -0.51
CA GLY A 17 -12.43 -1.48 -0.72
C GLY A 17 -13.89 -1.00 -0.61
N LYS A 18 -14.12 0.29 -0.35
CA LYS A 18 -15.48 0.84 -0.26
C LYS A 18 -16.06 1.07 -1.66
N LEU A 19 -17.35 0.81 -1.81
CA LEU A 19 -18.14 1.08 -3.01
C LEU A 19 -18.96 2.37 -2.90
N ASP A 20 -18.47 3.32 -2.10
CA ASP A 20 -19.06 4.65 -1.93
C ASP A 20 -18.19 5.73 -2.60
N ARG A 21 -18.64 6.99 -2.50
CA ARG A 21 -17.92 8.15 -3.03
C ARG A 21 -16.50 8.25 -2.48
N ASP A 22 -16.31 7.99 -1.19
CA ASP A 22 -15.01 8.15 -0.54
C ASP A 22 -14.04 7.07 -1.04
N GLY A 23 -14.49 5.81 -1.18
CA GLY A 23 -13.71 4.74 -1.81
C GLY A 23 -13.32 5.05 -3.25
N PHE A 24 -14.25 5.63 -4.03
CA PHE A 24 -13.96 6.08 -5.38
C PHE A 24 -12.88 7.17 -5.41
N ILE A 25 -12.95 8.17 -4.53
CA ILE A 25 -11.95 9.25 -4.42
C ILE A 25 -10.58 8.67 -4.06
N HIS A 26 -10.50 7.81 -3.05
CA HIS A 26 -9.24 7.19 -2.64
C HIS A 26 -8.58 6.39 -3.77
N ARG A 27 -9.34 5.56 -4.50
CA ARG A 27 -8.80 4.82 -5.65
C ARG A 27 -8.43 5.74 -6.81
N SER A 28 -9.20 6.79 -7.07
CA SER A 28 -8.94 7.72 -8.19
C SER A 28 -7.58 8.43 -8.06
N TRP A 29 -7.23 8.87 -6.85
CA TRP A 29 -5.92 9.49 -6.59
C TRP A 29 -4.75 8.52 -6.76
N MET A 30 -4.94 7.25 -6.45
CA MET A 30 -3.91 6.24 -6.64
C MET A 30 -3.79 5.82 -8.12
N LYS A 31 -4.93 5.74 -8.82
CA LYS A 31 -4.97 5.45 -10.27
C LYS A 31 -4.33 6.56 -11.11
N SER A 32 -4.39 7.82 -10.69
CA SER A 32 -3.70 8.90 -11.40
C SER A 32 -2.17 8.77 -11.37
N GLN A 33 -1.62 7.97 -10.44
CA GLN A 33 -0.20 7.58 -10.40
C GLN A 33 0.13 6.37 -11.29
N GLY A 34 -0.86 5.84 -12.03
CA GLY A 34 -0.67 4.72 -12.96
C GLY A 34 -0.95 3.33 -12.38
N LEU A 35 -1.54 3.23 -11.19
CA LEU A 35 -1.89 1.94 -10.60
C LEU A 35 -3.15 1.32 -11.24
N PRO A 36 -3.13 0.03 -11.64
CA PRO A 36 -4.29 -0.64 -12.24
C PRO A 36 -5.38 -0.95 -11.19
N ASP A 37 -6.58 -1.31 -11.65
CA ASP A 37 -7.74 -1.52 -10.74
C ASP A 37 -7.59 -2.76 -9.85
N ASP A 38 -6.93 -3.80 -10.34
CA ASP A 38 -6.77 -5.07 -9.64
C ASP A 38 -5.92 -4.94 -8.36
N VAL A 39 -5.07 -3.93 -8.23
CA VAL A 39 -4.31 -3.71 -6.98
C VAL A 39 -5.19 -3.32 -5.79
N PHE A 40 -6.45 -2.94 -6.05
CA PHE A 40 -7.43 -2.58 -5.01
C PHE A 40 -8.43 -3.71 -4.71
N ASP A 41 -8.16 -4.94 -5.18
CA ASP A 41 -8.98 -6.15 -4.97
C ASP A 41 -9.05 -6.64 -3.50
N GLY A 42 -8.33 -5.98 -2.59
CA GLY A 42 -8.24 -6.36 -1.19
C GLY A 42 -6.96 -7.10 -0.83
N ARG A 43 -6.02 -7.25 -1.77
CA ARG A 43 -4.66 -7.69 -1.48
C ARG A 43 -3.96 -6.80 -0.42
N PRO A 44 -2.95 -7.32 0.29
CA PRO A 44 -2.20 -6.54 1.26
C PRO A 44 -1.55 -5.30 0.65
N VAL A 45 -1.77 -4.15 1.29
CA VAL A 45 -1.07 -2.90 0.96
C VAL A 45 0.11 -2.78 1.92
N ILE A 46 1.33 -2.85 1.37
CA ILE A 46 2.56 -2.85 2.15
C ILE A 46 3.19 -1.45 2.10
N GLY A 47 3.31 -0.79 3.25
CA GLY A 47 4.08 0.44 3.37
C GLY A 47 5.55 0.12 3.58
N ILE A 48 6.41 0.56 2.66
CA ILE A 48 7.87 0.49 2.83
C ILE A 48 8.32 1.75 3.54
N CYS A 49 8.55 1.66 4.85
CA CYS A 49 9.08 2.77 5.64
C CYS A 49 10.56 2.97 5.31
N ASN A 50 10.88 3.98 4.49
CA ASN A 50 12.24 4.30 4.11
C ASN A 50 12.75 5.55 4.84
N THR A 51 13.85 5.41 5.58
CA THR A 51 14.53 6.49 6.32
C THR A 51 15.74 7.06 5.57
N TRP A 52 15.86 6.74 4.27
CA TRP A 52 16.80 7.40 3.36
C TRP A 52 16.60 8.92 3.38
N SER A 53 17.72 9.64 3.49
CA SER A 53 17.78 11.09 3.31
C SER A 53 19.22 11.51 2.97
N GLU A 54 19.38 12.63 2.28
CA GLU A 54 20.71 13.21 1.99
C GLU A 54 21.46 13.64 3.26
N ILE A 55 20.73 13.92 4.35
CA ILE A 55 21.30 14.37 5.63
C ILE A 55 21.50 13.23 6.64
N THR A 56 21.15 11.98 6.30
CA THR A 56 21.35 10.80 7.15
C THR A 56 22.34 9.82 6.49
N PRO A 57 23.67 10.07 6.59
CA PRO A 57 24.67 9.36 5.79
C PRO A 57 24.69 7.84 6.03
N CYS A 58 24.38 7.40 7.25
CA CYS A 58 24.27 5.97 7.58
C CYS A 58 23.17 5.25 6.78
N ASN A 59 22.16 5.99 6.31
CA ASN A 59 21.00 5.46 5.59
C ASN A 59 21.06 5.75 4.08
N ALA A 60 22.19 6.23 3.56
CA ALA A 60 22.31 6.67 2.17
C ALA A 60 21.96 5.57 1.14
N GLY A 61 22.21 4.29 1.47
CA GLY A 61 21.89 3.15 0.62
C GLY A 61 20.43 2.66 0.69
N LEU A 62 19.59 3.18 1.60
CA LEU A 62 18.23 2.65 1.77
C LEU A 62 17.30 2.96 0.60
N ARG A 63 17.64 3.90 -0.29
CA ARG A 63 16.86 4.16 -1.51
C ARG A 63 16.92 2.99 -2.48
N ASP A 64 18.11 2.41 -2.66
CA ASP A 64 18.32 1.29 -3.57
C ASP A 64 17.76 -0.02 -3.00
N ILE A 65 17.78 -0.18 -1.68
CA ILE A 65 17.20 -1.35 -0.99
C ILE A 65 15.68 -1.36 -1.07
N ALA A 66 15.04 -0.20 -1.14
CA ALA A 66 13.58 -0.06 -1.15
C ALA A 66 12.95 -0.13 -2.56
N ALA A 67 13.76 -0.02 -3.61
CA ALA A 67 13.33 -0.05 -5.00
C ALA A 67 12.99 -1.47 -5.46
#